data_AF-A0A964MW88-F1
#
_entry.id   AF-A0A964MW88-F1
#
_cell.length_a   1.000
_cell.length_b   1.000
_cell.length_c   1.000
_cell.angle_alpha   90.00
_cell.angle_beta   90.00
_cell.angle_gamma   90.00
#
_symmetry.space_group_name_H-M   'P 1'
#
loop_
_entity.id
_entity.type
_entity.pdbx_description
1 polymer ?
#
loop_
_entity_poly.entity_id
_entity_poly.type
_entity_poly.pdbx_seq_one_letter_code
_entity_poly.pdbx_strand_id
1 'polypeptide(L)'
;MHHERTTRIEYGSSIITLFPGDLVNNGTSGGVGMGSAVRGKPTFLKAGDVITASIEGIGTLTMPVVGRTESGSWFRIVPAGEQQLPEATAVRTRAAFLDDQPY
;
A
#
# COMPACT_ATOMS: atom_id res chain seq x y z
N MET A 1 9.89 8.73 -16.99
CA MET A 1 10.84 8.96 -15.88
C MET A 1 11.75 10.10 -16.30
N HIS A 2 11.89 11.16 -15.50
CA HIS A 2 12.64 12.36 -15.91
C HIS A 2 14.11 12.36 -15.47
N HIS A 3 14.49 11.53 -14.51
CA HIS A 3 15.86 11.46 -13.95
C HIS A 3 16.32 10.01 -13.89
N GLU A 4 17.59 9.75 -14.15
CA GLU A 4 18.20 8.42 -14.07
C GLU A 4 18.27 7.90 -12.63
N ARG A 5 18.33 6.56 -12.46
CA ARG A 5 18.33 5.92 -11.14
C ARG A 5 19.50 6.36 -10.27
N THR A 6 20.70 6.44 -10.85
CA THR A 6 21.93 6.81 -10.13
C THR A 6 21.85 8.24 -9.60
N THR A 7 21.33 9.18 -10.41
CA THR A 7 21.19 10.59 -10.03
C THR A 7 20.26 10.78 -8.84
N ARG A 8 19.25 9.92 -8.67
CA ARG A 8 18.38 9.96 -7.48
C ARG A 8 19.06 9.48 -6.21
N ILE A 9 19.93 8.48 -6.31
CA ILE A 9 20.73 8.01 -5.18
C ILE A 9 21.71 9.12 -4.78
N GLU A 10 22.41 9.69 -5.76
CA GLU A 10 23.32 10.82 -5.57
C GLU A 10 22.61 11.98 -4.86
N TYR A 11 21.51 12.47 -5.43
CA TYR A 11 20.74 13.57 -4.85
C TYR A 11 20.20 13.25 -3.46
N GLY A 12 19.59 12.07 -3.26
CA GLY A 12 19.08 11.66 -1.96
C GLY A 12 20.17 11.58 -0.90
N SER A 13 21.33 11.00 -1.23
CA SER A 13 22.47 10.86 -0.32
C SER A 13 23.14 12.18 0.05
N SER A 14 22.95 13.24 -0.75
CA SER A 14 23.43 14.59 -0.43
C SER A 14 22.61 15.28 0.67
N ILE A 15 21.38 14.82 0.91
CA ILE A 15 20.43 15.45 1.85
C ILE A 15 20.26 14.58 3.11
N ILE A 16 20.21 13.26 2.95
CA ILE A 16 20.07 12.29 4.04
C ILE A 16 21.10 11.16 3.89
N THR A 17 21.49 10.53 5.00
CA THR A 17 22.34 9.33 4.95
C THR A 17 21.50 8.12 4.57
N LEU A 18 21.94 7.36 3.56
CA LEU A 18 21.33 6.11 3.14
C LEU A 18 22.11 4.92 3.71
N PHE A 19 21.40 3.92 4.21
CA PHE A 19 21.96 2.70 4.77
C PHE A 19 21.62 1.47 3.89
N PRO A 20 22.42 0.40 3.95
CA PRO A 20 22.09 -0.85 3.28
C PRO A 20 20.72 -1.38 3.74
N GLY A 21 19.84 -1.63 2.77
CA GLY A 21 18.46 -2.05 3.03
C GLY A 21 17.42 -0.95 2.86
N ASP A 22 17.83 0.31 2.70
CA ASP A 22 16.90 1.41 2.45
C ASP A 22 16.18 1.26 1.10
N LEU A 23 14.88 1.54 1.09
CA LEU A 23 14.01 1.44 -0.08
C LEU A 23 13.73 2.82 -0.69
N VAL A 24 14.20 3.05 -1.91
CA VAL A 24 13.93 4.27 -2.66
C VAL A 24 12.85 4.01 -3.71
N ASN A 25 11.66 4.57 -3.51
CA ASN A 25 10.57 4.45 -4.49
C ASN A 25 10.78 5.42 -5.65
N ASN A 26 10.91 4.90 -6.87
CA ASN A 26 11.24 5.66 -8.09
C ASN A 26 10.09 6.53 -8.67
N GLY A 27 8.98 6.66 -7.94
CA GLY A 27 7.83 7.44 -8.37
C GLY A 27 6.89 6.65 -9.28
N THR A 28 5.68 7.18 -9.47
CA THR A 28 4.64 6.57 -10.30
C THR A 28 4.44 7.37 -11.59
N SER A 29 4.00 6.69 -12.66
CA SER A 29 3.55 7.36 -13.87
C SER A 29 2.21 8.09 -13.64
N GLY A 30 1.74 8.81 -14.67
CA GLY A 30 0.38 9.35 -14.65
C GLY A 30 -0.69 8.26 -14.48
N GLY A 31 -1.90 8.67 -14.08
CA GLY A 31 -3.04 7.76 -13.91
C GLY A 31 -3.47 7.51 -12.46
N VAL A 32 -2.84 8.18 -11.48
CA VAL A 32 -3.30 8.12 -10.09
C VAL A 32 -4.67 8.77 -9.93
N GLY A 33 -5.49 8.26 -9.00
CA GLY A 33 -6.87 8.68 -8.77
C GLY A 33 -7.08 10.18 -8.56
N MET A 34 -6.11 10.84 -7.92
CA MET A 34 -6.09 12.29 -7.72
C MET A 34 -5.74 13.06 -9.01
N GLY A 35 -4.93 12.49 -9.90
CA GLY A 35 -4.65 13.05 -11.22
C GLY A 35 -5.91 13.12 -12.10
N SER A 36 -6.85 12.20 -11.89
CA SER A 36 -8.18 12.21 -12.50
C SER A 36 -9.13 13.27 -11.92
N ALA A 37 -8.82 13.81 -10.74
CA ALA A 37 -9.59 14.87 -10.09
C ALA A 37 -9.52 16.20 -10.85
N VAL A 38 -8.37 16.48 -11.48
CA VAL A 38 -8.16 17.66 -12.34
C VAL A 38 -9.09 17.62 -13.57
N ARG A 39 -9.63 16.45 -13.91
CA ARG A 39 -10.62 16.23 -14.98
C ARG A 39 -12.07 16.10 -14.47
N GLY A 40 -12.33 16.46 -13.21
CA GLY A 40 -13.67 16.56 -12.63
C GLY A 40 -14.25 15.28 -12.00
N LYS A 41 -13.48 14.18 -11.93
CA LYS A 41 -13.91 12.91 -11.32
C LYS A 41 -12.78 12.26 -10.51
N PRO A 42 -12.46 12.77 -9.30
CA PRO A 42 -11.52 12.09 -8.41
C PRO A 42 -11.99 10.67 -8.16
N THR A 43 -11.12 9.69 -8.39
CA THR A 43 -11.42 8.28 -8.15
C THR A 43 -10.49 7.80 -7.05
N PHE A 44 -11.02 7.61 -5.85
CA PHE A 44 -10.28 7.03 -4.73
C PHE A 44 -10.63 5.56 -4.56
N LEU A 45 -9.72 4.83 -3.91
CA LEU A 45 -9.91 3.42 -3.57
C LEU A 45 -11.09 3.27 -2.60
N LYS A 46 -11.85 2.19 -2.79
CA LYS A 46 -12.98 1.80 -1.96
C LYS A 46 -12.73 0.42 -1.36
N ALA A 47 -13.37 0.17 -0.23
CA ALA A 47 -13.37 -1.18 0.37
C ALA A 47 -13.90 -2.20 -0.64
N GLY A 48 -13.18 -3.30 -0.82
CA GLY A 48 -13.47 -4.34 -1.79
C GLY A 48 -12.75 -4.20 -3.13
N ASP A 49 -12.08 -3.06 -3.39
CA ASP A 49 -11.24 -2.92 -4.59
C ASP A 49 -10.03 -3.85 -4.53
N VAL A 50 -9.48 -4.23 -5.69
CA VAL A 50 -8.24 -4.99 -5.77
C VAL A 50 -7.27 -4.24 -6.68
N ILE A 51 -6.09 -3.91 -6.14
CA ILE A 51 -5.02 -3.24 -6.88
C ILE A 51 -4.05 -4.31 -7.36
N THR A 52 -3.70 -4.28 -8.65
CA THR A 52 -2.64 -5.12 -9.19
C THR A 52 -1.56 -4.24 -9.79
N ALA A 53 -0.32 -4.43 -9.35
CA ALA A 53 0.86 -3.74 -9.88
C ALA A 53 1.84 -4.78 -10.42
N SER A 54 2.25 -4.64 -11.67
CA SER A 54 3.17 -5.56 -12.33
C SER A 54 4.36 -4.83 -12.92
N ILE A 55 5.54 -5.40 -12.76
CA ILE A 55 6.74 -4.99 -13.48
C ILE A 55 7.27 -6.21 -14.22
N GLU A 56 7.39 -6.10 -15.53
CA GLU A 56 7.95 -7.16 -16.38
C GLU A 56 9.33 -7.58 -15.87
N GLY A 57 9.55 -8.89 -15.74
CA GLY A 57 10.79 -9.46 -15.23
C GLY A 57 10.98 -9.41 -13.71
N ILE A 58 10.11 -8.74 -12.94
CA ILE A 58 10.12 -8.77 -11.47
C ILE A 58 8.95 -9.59 -10.94
N GLY A 59 7.74 -9.32 -11.43
CA GLY A 59 6.53 -10.03 -11.01
C GLY A 59 5.33 -9.10 -10.80
N THR A 60 4.30 -9.67 -10.20
CA THR A 60 3.01 -9.02 -9.98
C THR A 60 2.65 -9.04 -8.50
N LEU A 61 2.28 -7.88 -7.98
CA LEU A 61 1.77 -7.65 -6.63
C LEU A 61 0.27 -7.37 -6.70
N THR A 62 -0.54 -8.18 -6.01
CA THR A 62 -1.98 -7.99 -5.88
C THR A 62 -2.32 -7.65 -4.44
N MET A 63 -3.01 -6.52 -4.23
CA MET A 63 -3.34 -5.95 -2.93
C MET A 63 -4.85 -5.71 -2.84
N PRO A 64 -5.59 -6.48 -2.02
CA PRO A 64 -7.00 -6.20 -1.74
C PRO A 64 -7.13 -4.99 -0.82
N VAL A 65 -8.02 -4.07 -1.16
CA VAL A 65 -8.37 -2.90 -0.35
C VAL A 65 -9.45 -3.31 0.63
N VAL A 66 -9.11 -3.31 1.92
CA VAL A 66 -10.08 -3.54 2.98
C VAL A 66 -10.46 -2.19 3.60
N GLY A 67 -11.75 -1.98 3.82
CA GLY A 67 -12.21 -0.83 4.60
C GLY A 67 -11.70 -0.92 6.03
N ARG A 68 -11.57 0.22 6.71
CA ARG A 68 -11.21 0.23 8.13
C ARG A 68 -12.26 -0.57 8.91
N THR A 69 -11.83 -1.68 9.50
CA THR A 69 -12.63 -2.42 10.47
C THR A 69 -12.40 -1.81 11.84
N GLU A 70 -13.44 -1.70 12.66
CA GLU A 70 -13.40 -1.04 13.98
C GLU A 70 -12.51 -1.74 15.03
N SER A 71 -11.79 -2.82 14.69
CA SER A 71 -11.04 -3.63 15.63
C SER A 71 -9.76 -4.23 15.02
N GLY A 72 -8.61 -3.96 15.66
CA GLY A 72 -7.55 -4.95 15.87
C GLY A 72 -6.39 -5.01 14.87
N SER A 73 -5.18 -4.85 15.44
CA SER A 73 -3.84 -5.19 14.94
C SER A 73 -3.71 -5.76 13.51
N TRP A 74 -3.00 -4.99 12.66
CA TRP A 74 -2.65 -5.30 11.28
C TRP A 74 -1.53 -6.35 11.10
N PHE A 75 -1.01 -6.94 12.17
CA PHE A 75 -0.03 -8.04 12.09
C PHE A 75 -0.57 -9.30 12.76
N ARG A 76 -0.67 -10.39 11.98
CA ARG A 76 -0.78 -11.75 12.48
C ARG A 76 0.54 -12.43 12.18
N ILE A 77 1.36 -12.69 13.20
CA ILE A 77 2.50 -13.59 13.04
C ILE A 77 1.90 -14.98 12.86
N VAL A 78 1.92 -15.49 11.64
CA VAL A 78 1.56 -16.88 11.34
C VAL A 78 2.82 -17.70 11.58
N PRO A 79 2.89 -18.56 12.61
CA PRO A 79 4.03 -19.44 12.80
C PRO A 79 4.18 -20.37 11.59
N ALA A 80 5.43 -20.72 11.26
CA ALA A 80 5.86 -21.31 9.98
C ALA A 80 5.23 -22.66 9.57
N GLY A 81 4.27 -23.20 10.33
CA GLY A 81 3.57 -24.46 10.05
C GLY A 81 2.09 -24.32 9.67
N GLU A 82 1.49 -23.13 9.71
CA GLU A 82 0.04 -22.93 9.52
C GLU A 82 -0.31 -21.95 8.38
N GLN A 83 0.43 -22.03 7.28
CA GLN A 83 0.14 -21.28 6.06
C GLN A 83 -0.99 -21.95 5.26
N GLN A 84 -2.12 -22.26 5.90
CA GLN A 84 -3.33 -22.68 5.18
C GLN A 84 -4.10 -21.41 4.81
N LEU A 85 -4.21 -21.13 3.51
CA LEU A 85 -5.01 -20.04 2.95
C LEU A 85 -6.47 -20.21 3.42
N PRO A 86 -7.09 -19.22 4.11
CA PRO A 86 -8.49 -19.35 4.47
C PRO A 86 -9.36 -19.12 3.22
N GLU A 87 -10.21 -20.10 2.90
CA GLU A 87 -11.42 -19.85 2.13
C GLU A 87 -12.22 -18.74 2.82
N ALA A 88 -12.70 -17.79 2.01
CA ALA A 88 -13.45 -16.64 2.47
C ALA A 88 -14.69 -17.08 3.26
N THR A 89 -14.64 -17.03 4.59
CA THR A 89 -15.83 -17.17 5.43
C THR A 89 -15.71 -16.28 6.67
N ALA A 90 -16.75 -15.47 6.84
CA ALA A 90 -16.92 -14.38 7.78
C ALA A 90 -16.60 -14.72 9.24
N VAL A 91 -16.01 -13.76 9.97
CA VAL A 91 -15.94 -13.79 11.44
C VAL A 91 -16.49 -12.47 11.99
N ARG A 92 -17.54 -12.59 12.80
CA ARG A 92 -18.35 -11.53 13.42
C ARG A 92 -17.84 -11.17 14.84
N THR A 93 -17.78 -9.84 15.13
CA THR A 93 -18.22 -9.10 16.36
C THR A 93 -17.53 -9.49 17.72
N ARG A 94 -17.16 -8.61 18.69
CA ARG A 94 -17.68 -7.31 19.20
C ARG A 94 -16.68 -6.60 20.17
N ALA A 95 -16.84 -5.25 20.29
CA ALA A 95 -16.57 -4.30 21.41
C ALA A 95 -15.10 -4.02 21.84
N ALA A 96 -14.64 -2.80 22.16
CA ALA A 96 -15.31 -1.53 22.50
C ALA A 96 -14.45 -0.28 22.14
N PHE A 97 -15.18 0.82 21.89
CA PHE A 97 -14.87 2.25 21.73
C PHE A 97 -13.52 2.85 22.19
N LEU A 98 -13.01 3.77 21.37
CA LEU A 98 -12.58 5.11 21.76
C LEU A 98 -12.78 6.05 20.56
N ASP A 99 -13.73 6.97 20.72
CA ASP A 99 -14.15 7.99 19.77
C ASP A 99 -13.10 9.09 19.56
N ASP A 100 -13.27 9.78 18.43
CA ASP A 100 -12.73 11.09 18.05
C ASP A 100 -11.22 11.21 17.79
N GLN A 101 -10.87 11.33 16.49
CA GLN A 101 -10.17 12.52 15.97
C GLN A 101 -10.53 12.71 14.47
N PRO A 102 -10.99 13.89 14.04
CA PRO A 102 -11.25 14.20 12.63
C PRO A 102 -9.93 14.45 11.87
N TYR A 103 -10.00 14.15 10.57
CA TYR A 103 -8.95 14.19 9.55
C TYR A 103 -7.90 15.31 9.67
#